data_AF-A0A352FFR4-F1
#
_entry.id   AF-A0A352FFR4-F1
#
_cell.length_a   1.000
_cell.length_b   1.000
_cell.length_c   1.000
_cell.angle_alpha   90.00
_cell.angle_beta   90.00
_cell.angle_gamma   90.00
#
_symmetry.space_group_name_H-M   'P 1'
#
loop_
_entity.id
_entity.type
_entity.pdbx_description
1 polymer ?
#
loop_
_entity_poly.entity_id
_entity_poly.type
_entity_poly.pdbx_seq_one_letter_code
_entity_poly.pdbx_strand_id
1 'polypeptide(L)'
;MNPETALARDTISFSNQSTDAVSYLWDFGDDSASTAMNPTHIYQKSGTYTVTLTATGEGGNGVVTGTVEVLPSMTGKWSSTFTYYNPYNGTLMLVQKGNNDITGTMELMTGQTPLPLSSTSKITGNSVKIEAIIESSKYTFIGTINADYDYITGDFFMGGSHFGNWYAIKR
;
A
#
# COMPACT_ATOMS: atom_id res chain seq x y z
N MET A 1 -0.28 7.90 -21.97
CA MET A 1 0.11 7.06 -20.81
C MET A 1 0.38 7.95 -19.59
N ASN A 2 -0.29 7.68 -18.46
CA ASN A 2 0.26 7.54 -17.09
C ASN A 2 -0.89 6.99 -16.20
N PRO A 3 -0.65 6.12 -15.19
CA PRO A 3 0.13 6.45 -13.99
C PRO A 3 1.40 5.62 -13.76
N GLU A 4 2.39 6.22 -13.10
CA GLU A 4 3.69 5.62 -12.75
C GLU A 4 3.54 4.62 -11.59
N THR A 5 2.58 4.89 -10.71
CA THR A 5 2.22 4.06 -9.56
C THR A 5 0.69 3.97 -9.41
N ALA A 6 0.16 2.79 -9.08
CA ALA A 6 -1.25 2.55 -8.79
C ALA A 6 -1.44 1.50 -7.68
N LEU A 7 -2.66 1.27 -7.22
CA LEU A 7 -2.97 0.19 -6.26
C LEU A 7 -3.61 -1.00 -6.96
N ALA A 8 -3.34 -2.20 -6.45
CA ALA A 8 -4.06 -3.40 -6.88
C ALA A 8 -5.57 -3.22 -6.64
N ARG A 9 -6.42 -3.81 -7.47
CA ARG A 9 -7.90 -3.77 -7.35
C ARG A 9 -8.52 -2.38 -7.49
N ASP A 10 -7.74 -1.33 -7.73
CA ASP A 10 -8.24 -0.01 -8.09
C ASP A 10 -8.34 0.14 -9.61
N THR A 11 -9.28 0.96 -10.05
CA THR A 11 -9.47 1.29 -11.47
C THR A 11 -8.43 2.30 -11.93
N ILE A 12 -7.64 1.92 -12.93
CA ILE A 12 -6.64 2.77 -13.56
C ILE A 12 -7.15 3.20 -14.93
N SER A 13 -7.14 4.50 -15.20
CA SER A 13 -7.51 5.05 -16.51
C SER A 13 -6.28 5.29 -17.36
N PHE A 14 -6.29 4.78 -18.60
CA PHE A 14 -5.24 4.99 -19.57
C PHE A 14 -5.68 6.00 -20.62
N SER A 15 -4.79 6.93 -20.94
CA SER A 15 -5.02 7.94 -21.99
C SER A 15 -4.10 7.67 -23.18
N ASN A 16 -4.71 7.53 -24.35
CA ASN A 16 -4.05 7.52 -25.64
C ASN A 16 -3.80 8.96 -26.13
N GLN A 17 -2.59 9.21 -26.63
CA GLN A 17 -2.17 10.50 -27.20
C GLN A 17 -1.70 10.36 -28.66
N SER A 18 -1.99 9.23 -29.30
CA SER A 18 -1.63 8.97 -30.70
C SER A 18 -2.42 9.90 -31.64
N THR A 19 -1.78 10.31 -32.73
CA THR A 19 -2.39 11.07 -33.82
C THR A 19 -2.59 10.17 -35.05
N ASP A 20 -3.64 10.42 -35.84
CA ASP A 20 -3.93 9.73 -37.11
C ASP A 20 -4.08 8.19 -37.03
N ALA A 21 -4.36 7.66 -35.83
CA ALA A 21 -4.63 6.25 -35.62
C ALA A 21 -6.13 5.93 -35.74
N VAL A 22 -6.45 4.82 -36.40
CA VAL A 22 -7.82 4.32 -36.60
C VAL A 22 -8.15 3.14 -35.70
N SER A 23 -7.15 2.48 -35.10
CA SER A 23 -7.35 1.39 -34.15
C SER A 23 -6.24 1.31 -33.10
N TYR A 24 -6.56 0.68 -31.98
CA TYR A 24 -5.73 0.61 -30.79
C TYR A 24 -5.71 -0.81 -30.25
N LEU A 25 -4.55 -1.22 -29.74
CA LEU A 25 -4.37 -2.42 -28.96
C LEU A 25 -3.51 -2.09 -27.75
N TRP A 26 -4.11 -2.20 -26.58
CA TRP A 26 -3.45 -2.14 -25.29
C TRP A 26 -3.16 -3.55 -24.81
N ASP A 27 -1.93 -3.80 -24.42
CA ASP A 27 -1.48 -4.95 -23.63
C ASP A 27 -1.08 -4.41 -22.26
N PHE A 28 -1.70 -4.92 -21.21
CA PHE A 28 -1.46 -4.44 -19.84
C PHE A 28 -0.31 -5.19 -19.14
N GLY A 29 0.26 -6.22 -19.76
CA GLY A 29 1.38 -6.98 -19.19
C GLY A 29 0.98 -7.97 -18.09
N ASP A 30 -0.32 -8.24 -17.93
CA ASP A 30 -0.90 -9.21 -17.00
C ASP A 30 -1.80 -10.23 -17.72
N ASP A 31 -1.48 -10.53 -18.99
CA ASP A 31 -2.25 -11.38 -19.92
C ASP A 31 -3.63 -10.82 -20.31
N SER A 32 -3.90 -9.54 -20.01
CA SER A 32 -5.12 -8.86 -20.42
C SER A 32 -4.85 -7.74 -21.44
N ALA A 33 -5.87 -7.43 -22.25
CA ALA A 33 -5.76 -6.48 -23.35
C ALA A 33 -7.06 -5.70 -23.56
N SER A 34 -6.96 -4.56 -24.27
CA SER A 34 -8.13 -3.75 -24.66
C SER A 34 -7.94 -3.10 -26.03
N THR A 35 -9.04 -2.93 -26.76
CA THR A 35 -9.06 -2.19 -28.04
C THR A 35 -9.70 -0.81 -27.93
N ALA A 36 -10.10 -0.40 -26.72
CA ALA A 36 -10.67 0.92 -26.50
C ALA A 36 -9.60 2.02 -26.68
N MET A 37 -10.03 3.20 -27.15
CA MET A 37 -9.13 4.34 -27.33
C MET A 37 -8.51 4.80 -26.00
N ASN A 38 -9.32 4.90 -24.93
CA ASN A 38 -8.89 5.26 -23.58
C ASN A 38 -9.46 4.22 -22.60
N PRO A 39 -8.81 3.06 -22.41
CA PRO A 39 -9.35 2.01 -21.57
C PRO A 39 -9.19 2.32 -20.09
N THR A 40 -9.98 1.64 -19.28
CA THR A 40 -9.68 1.43 -17.87
C THR A 40 -9.21 -0.01 -17.65
N HIS A 41 -8.37 -0.23 -16.65
CA HIS A 41 -7.91 -1.56 -16.27
C HIS A 41 -7.79 -1.71 -14.74
N ILE A 42 -7.86 -2.94 -14.25
CA ILE A 42 -7.72 -3.29 -12.83
C ILE A 42 -6.70 -4.42 -12.70
N TYR A 43 -5.54 -4.14 -12.09
CA TYR A 43 -4.56 -5.17 -11.75
C TYR A 43 -4.92 -5.87 -10.45
N GLN A 44 -5.05 -7.20 -10.47
CA GLN A 44 -5.48 -7.95 -9.28
C GLN A 44 -4.39 -8.14 -8.22
N LYS A 45 -3.12 -8.12 -8.63
CA LYS A 45 -1.95 -8.36 -7.79
C LYS A 45 -1.01 -7.16 -7.85
N SER A 46 -0.21 -6.99 -6.82
CA SER A 46 0.90 -6.05 -6.83
C SER A 46 2.05 -6.57 -7.68
N GLY A 47 2.79 -5.66 -8.29
CA GLY A 47 3.89 -5.97 -9.19
C GLY A 47 4.18 -4.81 -10.13
N THR A 48 5.23 -4.96 -10.93
CA THR A 48 5.54 -4.02 -12.01
C THR A 48 5.07 -4.60 -13.32
N TYR A 49 4.19 -3.88 -14.01
CA TYR A 49 3.59 -4.31 -15.26
C TYR A 49 4.09 -3.45 -16.41
N THR A 50 4.45 -4.09 -17.53
CA THR A 50 4.82 -3.38 -18.76
C THR A 50 3.59 -3.22 -19.63
N VAL A 51 3.13 -1.99 -19.79
CA VAL A 51 1.98 -1.64 -20.60
C VAL A 51 2.44 -1.23 -21.99
N THR A 52 1.86 -1.83 -23.02
CA THR A 52 2.16 -1.54 -24.43
C THR A 52 0.90 -1.02 -25.12
N LEU A 53 0.99 0.13 -25.77
CA LEU A 53 -0.01 0.61 -26.71
C LEU A 53 0.53 0.47 -28.13
N THR A 54 -0.18 -0.28 -28.96
CA THR A 54 -0.02 -0.29 -30.41
C THR A 54 -1.17 0.49 -31.03
N ALA A 55 -0.86 1.57 -31.75
CA ALA A 55 -1.81 2.37 -32.49
C ALA A 55 -1.56 2.19 -34.00
N THR A 56 -2.62 1.87 -34.75
CA THR A 56 -2.52 1.59 -36.18
C THR A 56 -3.30 2.63 -36.97
N GLY A 57 -2.63 3.30 -37.91
CA GLY A 57 -3.18 4.26 -38.87
C GLY A 57 -2.88 3.85 -40.30
N GLU A 58 -3.27 4.69 -41.27
CA GLU A 58 -3.02 4.44 -42.70
C GLU A 58 -1.52 4.36 -43.04
N GLY A 59 -0.69 5.10 -42.31
CA GLY A 59 0.76 5.10 -42.47
C GLY A 59 1.50 3.94 -41.78
N GLY A 60 0.78 3.02 -41.11
CA GLY A 60 1.35 1.91 -40.36
C GLY A 60 1.11 2.00 -38.85
N ASN A 61 1.99 1.33 -38.09
CA ASN A 61 1.82 1.17 -36.64
C ASN A 61 2.83 2.01 -35.85
N GLY A 62 2.34 2.73 -34.84
CA GLY A 62 3.15 3.29 -33.76
C GLY A 62 3.01 2.42 -32.51
N VAL A 63 4.13 2.17 -31.81
CA VAL A 63 4.15 1.39 -30.56
C VAL A 63 4.83 2.23 -29.49
N VAL A 64 4.20 2.29 -28.31
CA VAL A 64 4.78 2.92 -27.12
C VAL A 64 4.60 2.01 -25.91
N THR A 65 5.65 1.92 -25.10
CA THR A 65 5.69 1.11 -23.88
C THR A 65 5.92 1.99 -22.66
N GLY A 66 5.31 1.63 -21.53
CA GLY A 66 5.56 2.25 -20.23
C GLY A 66 5.37 1.24 -19.11
N THR A 67 5.81 1.58 -17.91
CA THR A 67 5.67 0.72 -16.74
C THR A 67 4.64 1.30 -15.77
N VAL A 68 3.84 0.42 -15.18
CA VAL A 68 2.97 0.76 -14.04
C VAL A 68 3.44 -0.05 -12.85
N GLU A 69 3.84 0.62 -11.78
CA GLU A 69 4.09 -0.03 -10.49
C GLU A 69 2.77 -0.15 -9.72
N VAL A 70 2.28 -1.37 -9.56
CA VAL A 70 1.07 -1.66 -8.80
C VAL A 70 1.47 -2.07 -7.40
N LEU A 71 1.14 -1.23 -6.42
CA LEU A 71 1.35 -1.51 -5.02
C LEU A 71 0.25 -2.43 -4.49
N PRO A 72 0.53 -3.21 -3.42
CA PRO A 72 -0.49 -4.00 -2.76
C PRO A 72 -1.67 -3.13 -2.32
N SER A 73 -2.90 -3.62 -2.51
CA SER A 73 -4.09 -2.97 -1.98
C SER A 73 -4.62 -3.71 -0.78
N MET A 74 -4.71 -2.99 0.34
CA MET A 74 -5.28 -3.49 1.57
C MET A 74 -6.80 -3.33 1.56
N THR A 75 -7.50 -4.18 0.80
CA THR A 75 -8.97 -4.24 0.89
C THR A 75 -9.38 -4.97 2.17
N GLY A 76 -10.00 -4.25 3.11
CA GLY A 76 -10.56 -4.76 4.38
C GLY A 76 -10.11 -3.95 5.59
N LYS A 77 -10.98 -3.66 6.57
CA LYS A 77 -10.65 -2.86 7.76
C LYS A 77 -9.68 -3.63 8.67
N TRP A 78 -8.39 -3.29 8.64
CA TRP A 78 -7.44 -3.87 9.58
C TRP A 78 -7.66 -3.28 10.98
N SER A 79 -7.99 -4.15 11.93
CA SER A 79 -7.97 -3.86 13.36
C SER A 79 -7.10 -4.92 14.02
N SER A 80 -5.94 -4.49 14.52
CA SER A 80 -5.10 -5.34 15.36
C SER A 80 -5.01 -4.76 16.75
N THR A 81 -4.97 -5.66 17.74
CA THR A 81 -4.82 -5.34 19.15
C THR A 81 -3.57 -6.07 19.60
N PHE A 82 -2.47 -5.36 19.82
CA PHE A 82 -1.24 -5.90 20.36
C PHE A 82 -1.16 -5.57 21.84
N THR A 83 -0.99 -6.57 22.70
CA THR A 83 -0.71 -6.34 24.12
C THR A 83 0.80 -6.40 24.32
N TYR A 84 1.41 -5.25 24.60
CA TYR A 84 2.82 -5.14 24.92
C TYR A 84 3.05 -5.45 26.40
N TYR A 85 3.81 -6.51 26.68
CA TYR A 85 4.28 -6.83 28.03
C TYR A 85 5.60 -6.09 28.33
N ASN A 86 5.47 -4.93 28.96
CA ASN A 86 6.49 -4.12 29.64
C ASN A 86 5.92 -3.78 31.02
N PRO A 87 6.67 -3.29 32.03
CA PRO A 87 6.15 -2.75 33.30
C PRO A 87 4.87 -1.91 33.23
N TYR A 88 4.50 -1.35 32.07
CA TYR A 88 3.33 -0.49 31.88
C TYR A 88 2.16 -1.13 31.09
N ASN A 89 2.21 -2.44 30.76
CA ASN A 89 1.16 -3.21 30.07
C ASN A 89 0.30 -2.38 29.08
N GLY A 90 0.88 -1.99 27.94
CA GLY A 90 0.17 -1.17 26.95
C GLY A 90 -0.54 -2.03 25.90
N THR A 91 -1.62 -1.53 25.31
CA THR A 91 -2.22 -2.11 24.10
C THR A 91 -1.99 -1.18 22.91
N LEU A 92 -1.27 -1.64 21.89
CA LEU A 92 -1.20 -0.94 20.60
C LEU A 92 -2.35 -1.41 19.72
N MET A 93 -3.18 -0.49 19.30
CA MET A 93 -4.25 -0.73 18.34
C MET A 93 -3.88 -0.11 17.00
N LEU A 94 -3.78 -0.91 15.95
CA LEU A 94 -3.61 -0.38 14.59
C LEU A 94 -4.99 -0.25 13.95
N VAL A 95 -5.30 0.94 13.46
CA VAL A 95 -6.51 1.28 12.74
C VAL A 95 -6.13 1.70 11.32
N GLN A 96 -6.57 0.94 10.33
CA GLN A 96 -6.43 1.37 8.94
C GLN A 96 -7.28 2.63 8.67
N LYS A 97 -6.66 3.63 8.05
CA LYS A 97 -7.29 4.86 7.59
C LYS A 97 -7.18 4.94 6.06
N GLY A 98 -8.19 4.46 5.34
CA GLY A 98 -8.13 4.40 3.86
C GLY A 98 -7.22 3.28 3.34
N ASN A 99 -6.89 3.29 2.05
CA ASN A 99 -6.26 2.14 1.39
C ASN A 99 -4.76 1.96 1.74
N ASN A 100 -4.05 3.06 2.04
CA ASN A 100 -2.59 3.08 2.19
C ASN A 100 -2.09 3.69 3.50
N ASP A 101 -2.99 4.13 4.39
CA ASP A 101 -2.57 4.63 5.70
C ASP A 101 -3.01 3.64 6.77
N ILE A 102 -2.06 3.22 7.60
CA ILE A 102 -2.36 2.51 8.85
C ILE A 102 -1.98 3.46 9.98
N THR A 103 -2.95 3.93 10.75
CA THR A 103 -2.67 4.69 11.96
C THR A 103 -2.51 3.74 13.14
N GLY A 104 -1.56 4.02 14.03
CA GLY A 104 -1.39 3.25 15.27
C GLY A 104 -1.78 4.10 16.46
N THR A 105 -2.84 3.74 17.16
CA THR A 105 -3.17 4.31 18.47
C THR A 105 -2.62 3.37 19.53
N MET A 106 -1.62 3.81 20.31
CA MET A 106 -1.19 3.05 21.49
C MET A 106 -1.96 3.57 22.70
N GLU A 107 -2.64 2.68 23.39
CA GLU A 107 -3.29 2.97 24.66
C GLU A 107 -2.44 2.37 25.78
N LEU A 108 -1.93 3.23 26.66
CA LEU A 108 -1.21 2.79 27.84
C LEU A 108 -2.24 2.39 28.91
N MET A 109 -2.28 1.13 29.35
CA MET A 109 -3.15 0.74 30.47
C MET A 109 -2.42 0.94 31.79
N THR A 110 -2.08 2.18 32.12
CA THR A 110 -1.46 2.54 33.41
C THR A 110 -2.50 2.78 34.51
N GLY A 111 -3.60 2.03 34.58
CA GLY A 111 -4.62 2.22 35.64
C GLY A 111 -5.15 3.67 35.78
N GLN A 112 -4.87 4.53 34.81
CA GLN A 112 -5.22 5.93 34.67
C GLN A 112 -5.58 6.18 33.21
N THR A 113 -6.38 7.21 32.98
CA THR A 113 -7.02 7.55 31.70
C THR A 113 -6.10 7.39 30.48
N PRO A 114 -6.56 6.73 29.39
CA PRO A 114 -5.77 6.60 28.16
C PRO A 114 -5.31 7.97 27.66
N LEU A 115 -3.99 8.14 27.46
CA LEU A 115 -3.45 9.33 26.84
C LEU A 115 -3.58 9.22 25.32
N PRO A 116 -4.20 10.19 24.63
CA PRO A 116 -4.29 10.17 23.18
C PRO A 116 -2.89 10.39 22.59
N LEU A 117 -2.52 9.55 21.62
CA LEU A 117 -1.26 9.66 20.90
C LEU A 117 -1.47 10.17 19.49
N SER A 118 -0.61 11.07 19.05
CA SER A 118 -0.44 11.38 17.63
C SER A 118 0.60 10.42 17.05
N SER A 119 0.22 9.67 16.03
CA SER A 119 1.14 8.85 15.24
C SER A 119 1.12 9.32 13.80
N THR A 120 2.28 9.34 13.16
CA THR A 120 2.38 9.40 11.70
C THR A 120 2.85 8.04 11.19
N SER A 121 2.33 7.64 10.03
CA SER A 121 2.74 6.41 9.37
C SER A 121 2.99 6.67 7.90
N LYS A 122 3.86 5.83 7.34
CA LYS A 122 4.15 5.80 5.93
C LYS A 122 4.29 4.34 5.51
N ILE A 123 3.51 3.94 4.51
CA ILE A 123 3.71 2.68 3.81
C ILE A 123 4.63 2.95 2.62
N THR A 124 5.57 2.04 2.37
CA THR A 124 6.44 2.10 1.20
C THR A 124 6.65 0.66 0.72
N GLY A 125 6.00 0.31 -0.40
CA GLY A 125 5.94 -1.08 -0.87
C GLY A 125 5.32 -2.01 0.17
N ASN A 126 6.07 -3.04 0.55
CA ASN A 126 5.65 -4.02 1.57
C ASN A 126 6.04 -3.63 3.00
N SER A 127 6.57 -2.43 3.23
CA SER A 127 7.02 -2.00 4.56
C SER A 127 6.06 -1.00 5.18
N VAL A 128 5.77 -1.17 6.46
CA VAL A 128 5.05 -0.21 7.30
C VAL A 128 6.01 0.37 8.34
N LYS A 129 5.97 1.69 8.51
CA LYS A 129 6.63 2.38 9.62
C LYS A 129 5.62 3.20 10.40
N ILE A 130 5.62 3.05 11.72
CA ILE A 130 4.77 3.82 12.64
C ILE A 130 5.68 4.50 13.66
N GLU A 131 5.53 5.81 13.80
CA GLU A 131 6.22 6.59 14.81
C GLU A 131 5.21 7.13 15.83
N ALA A 132 5.47 6.90 17.12
CA ALA A 132 4.66 7.39 18.23
C ALA A 132 5.54 8.11 19.26
N ILE A 133 5.00 9.14 19.91
CA ILE A 133 5.68 9.88 20.98
C ILE A 133 4.88 9.74 22.27
N ILE A 134 5.49 9.18 23.32
CA ILE A 134 4.90 9.09 24.67
C ILE A 134 5.86 9.73 25.65
N GLU A 135 5.38 10.70 26.43
CA GLU A 135 6.16 11.34 27.50
C GLU A 135 7.55 11.80 27.02
N SER A 136 7.62 12.37 25.82
CA SER A 136 8.86 12.82 25.14
C SER A 136 9.78 11.70 24.62
N SER A 137 9.41 10.43 24.77
CA SER A 137 10.13 9.29 24.19
C SER A 137 9.57 8.91 22.83
N LYS A 138 10.44 8.66 21.85
CA LYS A 138 10.07 8.21 20.51
C LYS A 138 10.06 6.68 20.42
N TYR A 139 8.96 6.14 19.93
CA TYR A 139 8.70 4.74 19.66
C TYR A 139 8.61 4.54 18.16
N THR A 140 9.24 3.50 17.64
CA THR A 140 9.24 3.20 16.20
C THR A 140 8.92 1.73 15.98
N PHE A 141 7.87 1.48 15.20
CA PHE A 141 7.50 0.14 14.78
C PHE A 141 7.78 0.03 13.28
N ILE A 142 8.51 -1.01 12.90
CA ILE A 142 8.82 -1.29 11.50
C ILE A 142 8.30 -2.68 11.22
N GLY A 143 7.51 -2.85 10.18
CA GLY A 143 6.95 -4.15 9.81
C GLY A 143 6.97 -4.41 8.33
N THR A 144 6.89 -5.68 7.99
CA THR A 144 6.64 -6.16 6.64
C THR A 144 5.19 -6.64 6.56
N ILE A 145 4.46 -6.08 5.61
CA ILE A 145 3.12 -6.48 5.24
C ILE A 145 3.23 -7.75 4.42
N ASN A 146 2.60 -8.82 4.88
CA ASN A 146 2.50 -10.05 4.11
C ASN A 146 1.08 -10.15 3.53
N ALA A 147 0.90 -9.55 2.35
CA ALA A 147 -0.41 -9.39 1.71
C ALA A 147 -1.06 -10.73 1.33
N ASP A 148 -0.27 -11.79 1.14
CA ASP A 148 -0.77 -13.12 0.80
C ASP A 148 -1.40 -13.85 2.00
N TYR A 149 -1.14 -13.40 3.22
CA TYR A 149 -1.53 -14.13 4.44
C TYR A 149 -2.38 -13.32 5.42
N ASP A 150 -2.90 -12.17 5.01
CA ASP A 150 -3.78 -11.34 5.83
C ASP A 150 -3.20 -11.00 7.22
N TYR A 151 -1.87 -10.88 7.32
CA TYR A 151 -1.17 -10.43 8.53
C TYR A 151 0.04 -9.53 8.23
N ILE A 152 0.42 -8.71 9.20
CA ILE A 152 1.64 -7.90 9.20
C ILE A 152 2.52 -8.40 10.35
N THR A 153 3.81 -8.52 10.13
CA THR A 153 4.78 -8.82 11.20
C THR A 153 5.86 -7.76 11.22
N GLY A 154 6.54 -7.57 12.33
CA GLY A 154 7.61 -6.60 12.37
C GLY A 154 8.43 -6.59 13.64
N ASP A 155 9.34 -5.64 13.67
CA ASP A 155 10.20 -5.31 14.79
C ASP A 155 9.73 -4.04 15.49
N PHE A 156 9.91 -4.02 16.80
CA PHE A 156 9.63 -2.89 17.67
C PHE A 156 10.92 -2.30 18.21
N PHE A 157 11.06 -0.98 18.08
CA PHE A 157 12.21 -0.22 18.56
C PHE A 157 11.80 0.90 19.51
N MET A 158 12.60 1.11 20.56
CA MET A 158 12.52 2.28 21.45
C MET A 158 13.88 2.95 21.54
N GLY A 159 13.94 4.26 21.34
CA GLY A 159 15.21 5.00 21.40
C GLY A 159 16.31 4.44 20.49
N GLY A 160 15.94 3.77 19.39
CA GLY A 160 16.87 3.11 18.47
C GLY A 160 17.33 1.70 18.84
N SER A 161 16.94 1.16 20.00
CA SER A 161 17.23 -0.23 20.40
C SER A 161 16.08 -1.16 20.02
N HIS A 162 16.38 -2.40 19.66
CA HIS A 162 15.38 -3.45 19.38
C HIS A 162 14.83 -4.01 20.69
N PHE A 163 13.50 -4.15 20.77
CA PHE A 163 12.80 -4.62 21.98
C PHE A 163 11.97 -5.89 21.75
N GLY A 164 11.67 -6.24 20.51
CA GLY A 164 10.95 -7.47 20.20
C GLY A 164 10.24 -7.45 18.86
N ASN A 165 9.47 -8.49 18.62
CA ASN A 165 8.66 -8.66 17.42
C ASN A 165 7.18 -8.40 17.69
N TRP A 166 6.43 -8.04 16.67
CA TRP A 166 4.98 -7.87 16.71
C TRP A 166 4.32 -8.52 15.50
N TYR A 167 3.03 -8.84 15.65
CA TYR A 167 2.18 -9.27 14.55
C TYR A 167 0.80 -8.61 14.63
N ALA A 168 0.18 -8.39 13.48
CA ALA A 168 -1.16 -7.84 13.34
C ALA A 168 -1.93 -8.69 12.32
N ILE A 169 -3.17 -9.04 12.61
CA ILE A 169 -4.02 -9.81 11.70
C ILE A 169 -5.11 -8.92 11.09
N LYS A 170 -5.54 -9.26 9.89
CA LYS A 170 -6.74 -8.70 9.26
C LYS A 170 -7.97 -9.19 10.01
N ARG A 171 -8.94 -8.31 10.25
CA ARG A 171 -10.26 -8.66 10.77
C ARG A 171 -11.32 -8.37 9.73
#